data_AF-A0A5Q4DX83-F1
#
_entry.id   AF-A0A5Q4DX83-F1
#
_cell.length_a   1.000
_cell.length_b   1.000
_cell.length_c   1.000
_cell.angle_alpha   90.00
_cell.angle_beta   90.00
_cell.angle_gamma   90.00
#
_symmetry.space_group_name_H-M   'P 1'
#
loop_
_entity.id
_entity.type
_entity.pdbx_description
1 polymer ?
#
loop_
_entity_poly.entity_id
_entity_poly.type
_entity_poly.pdbx_seq_one_letter_code
_entity_poly.pdbx_strand_id
1 'polypeptide(L)'
;GDPAVRNRGTLGGSLANNDPSACYPAAVLGTGATIVTNTREIAADDYFQGMFTTALDEGEIITSVRFPIAEKSAYAKFLQPASRFALTGVFVAKYASGVRVAVTGASEIGVFRWTEAEAALSQEFSADAISGLTCSSDEMISDLHGTPEYRAHLVGVMTRRAVAAAK
;
A
#
# COMPACT_ATOMS: atom_id res chain seq x y z
N GLY A 1 13.02 2.50 7.12
CA GLY A 1 14.35 2.49 7.76
C GLY A 1 14.68 3.85 8.35
N ASP A 2 15.66 3.88 9.25
CA ASP A 2 16.32 5.09 9.76
C ASP A 2 17.20 5.75 8.67
N PRO A 3 17.87 6.90 8.94
CA PRO A 3 18.71 7.58 7.94
C PRO A 3 19.79 6.70 7.31
N ALA A 4 20.45 5.83 8.09
CA ALA A 4 21.52 4.97 7.56
C ALA A 4 20.96 3.93 6.59
N VAL A 5 19.82 3.32 6.94
CA VAL A 5 19.11 2.40 6.04
C VAL A 5 18.62 3.11 4.78
N ARG A 6 18.08 4.32 4.90
CA ARG A 6 17.57 5.08 3.73
C ARG A 6 18.66 5.57 2.78
N ASN A 7 19.90 5.72 3.24
CA ASN A 7 21.04 6.06 2.39
C ASN A 7 21.51 4.90 1.51
N ARG A 8 21.07 3.66 1.78
CA ARG A 8 21.42 2.47 0.98
C ARG A 8 20.20 1.79 0.36
N GLY A 9 19.05 1.87 1.00
CA GLY A 9 17.81 1.29 0.51
C GLY A 9 17.29 2.01 -0.72
N THR A 10 16.89 1.24 -1.73
CA THR A 10 16.35 1.76 -2.99
C THR A 10 14.86 1.44 -3.11
N LEU A 11 14.15 2.25 -3.90
CA LEU A 11 12.77 1.94 -4.29
C LEU A 11 12.70 0.57 -4.97
N GLY A 12 13.53 0.35 -6.00
CA GLY A 12 13.56 -0.91 -6.76
C GLY A 12 13.84 -2.13 -5.87
N GLY A 13 14.80 -2.05 -4.96
CA GLY A 13 15.11 -3.15 -4.04
C GLY A 13 13.94 -3.46 -3.09
N SER A 14 13.23 -2.44 -2.61
CA SER A 14 12.04 -2.66 -1.78
C SER A 14 10.89 -3.30 -2.55
N LEU A 15 10.72 -2.97 -3.82
CA LEU A 15 9.67 -3.54 -4.67
C LEU A 15 10.00 -4.96 -5.11
N ALA A 16 11.26 -5.24 -5.44
CA ALA A 16 11.72 -6.58 -5.76
C ALA A 16 11.63 -7.52 -4.56
N ASN A 17 11.89 -7.02 -3.34
CA ASN A 17 11.75 -7.81 -2.12
C ASN A 17 10.28 -8.07 -1.73
N ASN A 18 9.37 -7.15 -2.05
CA ASN A 18 7.93 -7.23 -1.77
C ASN A 18 7.57 -7.77 -0.36
N ASP A 19 8.23 -7.24 0.67
CA ASP A 19 7.84 -7.54 2.05
C ASP A 19 6.46 -6.91 2.31
N PRO A 20 5.49 -7.66 2.87
CA PRO A 20 4.13 -7.16 3.10
C PRO A 20 4.12 -5.89 3.97
N SER A 21 5.10 -5.73 4.86
CA SER A 21 5.21 -4.59 5.78
C SER A 21 6.00 -3.41 5.22
N ALA A 22 6.53 -3.53 3.99
CA ALA A 22 7.22 -2.44 3.31
C ALA A 22 6.25 -1.30 2.96
N CYS A 23 6.76 -0.06 2.94
CA CYS A 23 5.91 1.11 2.70
C CYS A 23 5.75 1.43 1.20
N TYR A 24 6.77 1.15 0.38
CA TYR A 24 6.74 1.49 -1.05
C TYR A 24 5.69 0.72 -1.86
N PRO A 25 5.39 -0.57 -1.60
CA PRO A 25 4.32 -1.28 -2.32
C PRO A 25 2.97 -0.56 -2.26
N ALA A 26 2.58 0.00 -1.11
CA ALA A 26 1.33 0.76 -0.98
C ALA A 26 1.31 2.00 -1.88
N ALA A 27 2.42 2.74 -1.97
CA ALA A 27 2.50 3.92 -2.83
C ALA A 27 2.43 3.54 -4.32
N VAL A 28 3.11 2.45 -4.72
CA VAL A 28 3.12 1.98 -6.11
C VAL A 28 1.74 1.46 -6.53
N LEU A 29 1.12 0.60 -5.73
CA LEU A 29 -0.23 0.10 -6.01
C LEU A 29 -1.30 1.20 -5.89
N GLY A 30 -1.19 2.03 -4.86
CA GLY A 30 -2.13 3.12 -4.58
C GLY A 30 -2.11 4.24 -5.62
N THR A 31 -1.00 4.44 -6.32
CA THR A 31 -0.94 5.40 -7.45
C THR A 31 -1.26 4.77 -8.80
N GLY A 32 -1.39 3.44 -8.87
CA GLY A 32 -1.48 2.75 -10.17
C GLY A 32 -0.21 2.95 -11.00
N ALA A 33 0.95 2.93 -10.35
CA ALA A 33 2.23 3.16 -11.01
C ALA A 33 2.56 2.07 -12.05
N THR A 34 3.52 2.36 -12.91
CA THR A 34 4.11 1.35 -13.82
C THR A 34 5.52 1.04 -13.35
N ILE A 35 5.80 -0.24 -13.10
CA ILE A 35 7.15 -0.74 -12.82
C ILE A 35 7.81 -1.03 -14.17
N VAL A 36 8.95 -0.40 -14.43
CA VAL A 36 9.70 -0.58 -15.69
C VAL A 36 10.91 -1.44 -15.39
N THR A 37 11.07 -2.53 -16.12
CA THR A 37 12.22 -3.43 -16.02
C THR A 37 13.19 -3.18 -17.18
N ASN A 38 14.20 -4.05 -17.32
CA ASN A 38 15.09 -4.11 -18.47
C ASN A 38 14.44 -4.77 -19.70
N THR A 39 13.30 -5.42 -19.54
CA THR A 39 12.66 -6.28 -20.56
C THR A 39 11.25 -5.82 -20.92
N ARG A 40 10.50 -5.26 -19.96
CA ARG A 40 9.09 -4.90 -20.14
C ARG A 40 8.63 -3.86 -19.12
N GLU A 41 7.35 -3.52 -19.23
CA GLU A 41 6.65 -2.65 -18.28
C GLU A 41 5.50 -3.45 -17.65
N ILE A 42 5.30 -3.29 -16.36
CA ILE A 42 4.31 -4.03 -15.57
C ILE A 42 3.45 -3.02 -14.81
N ALA A 43 2.13 -3.12 -14.96
CA ALA A 43 1.21 -2.29 -14.16
C ALA A 43 1.29 -2.71 -12.68
N ALA A 44 1.16 -1.76 -11.76
CA ALA A 44 1.20 -2.07 -10.33
C ALA A 44 0.13 -3.08 -9.91
N ASP A 45 -1.05 -3.05 -10.54
CA ASP A 45 -2.13 -4.01 -10.30
C ASP A 45 -1.75 -5.45 -10.68
N ASP A 46 -0.78 -5.64 -11.60
CA ASP A 46 -0.30 -6.96 -12.05
C ASP A 46 1.04 -7.37 -11.40
N TYR A 47 1.72 -6.45 -10.71
CA TYR A 47 3.08 -6.66 -10.23
C TYR A 47 3.17 -7.43 -8.91
N PHE A 48 2.22 -7.22 -7.99
CA PHE A 48 2.23 -7.84 -6.66
C PHE A 48 1.39 -9.12 -6.67
N GLN A 49 2.00 -10.27 -6.43
CA GLN A 49 1.37 -11.59 -6.61
C GLN A 49 1.27 -12.40 -5.31
N GLY A 50 1.40 -11.73 -4.16
CA GLY A 50 1.41 -12.37 -2.85
C GLY A 50 2.55 -11.87 -1.97
N MET A 51 2.65 -12.43 -0.77
CA MET A 51 3.75 -12.14 0.15
C MET A 51 5.10 -12.56 -0.46
N PHE A 52 6.08 -11.65 -0.48
CA PHE A 52 7.41 -11.89 -1.06
C PHE A 52 7.43 -12.34 -2.52
N THR A 53 6.30 -12.24 -3.23
CA THR A 53 6.15 -12.73 -4.60
C THR A 53 5.76 -11.58 -5.52
N THR A 54 6.45 -11.46 -6.65
CA THR A 54 6.22 -10.41 -7.66
C THR A 54 6.15 -11.03 -9.04
N ALA A 55 5.69 -10.26 -10.02
CA ALA A 55 5.70 -10.64 -11.42
C ALA A 55 7.08 -10.59 -12.10
N LEU A 56 8.18 -10.38 -11.36
CA LEU A 56 9.53 -10.39 -11.94
C LEU A 56 9.95 -11.81 -12.29
N ASP A 57 10.42 -12.01 -13.52
CA ASP A 57 11.08 -13.25 -13.93
C ASP A 57 12.56 -13.25 -13.51
N GLU A 58 13.18 -14.44 -13.50
CA GLU A 58 14.61 -14.57 -13.18
C GLU A 58 15.45 -13.75 -14.17
N GLY A 59 16.33 -12.88 -13.64
CA GLY A 59 17.16 -11.98 -14.43
C GLY A 59 16.46 -10.68 -14.87
N GLU A 60 15.18 -10.49 -14.56
CA GLU A 60 14.54 -9.17 -14.71
C GLU A 60 15.00 -8.21 -13.62
N ILE A 61 15.29 -6.97 -14.03
CA ILE A 61 15.81 -5.92 -13.16
C ILE A 61 14.91 -4.70 -13.29
N ILE A 62 14.38 -4.22 -12.17
CA ILE A 62 13.65 -2.95 -12.12
C ILE A 62 14.62 -1.81 -12.43
N THR A 63 14.36 -1.06 -13.50
CA THR A 63 15.18 0.07 -13.95
C THR A 63 14.59 1.40 -13.51
N SER A 64 13.25 1.52 -13.46
CA SER A 64 12.56 2.71 -12.98
C SER A 64 11.11 2.41 -12.57
N VAL A 65 10.45 3.38 -11.95
CA VAL A 65 9.02 3.34 -11.64
C VAL A 65 8.41 4.66 -12.08
N ARG A 66 7.31 4.61 -12.83
CA ARG A 66 6.61 5.79 -13.33
C ARG A 66 5.30 5.98 -12.59
N PHE A 67 5.13 7.14 -11.98
CA PHE A 67 3.98 7.45 -11.13
C PHE A 67 3.04 8.43 -11.86
N PRO A 68 1.75 8.09 -12.00
CA PRO A 68 0.72 9.07 -12.32
C PRO A 68 0.65 10.13 -11.22
N ILE A 69 0.52 11.41 -11.62
CA ILE A 69 0.43 12.52 -10.67
C ILE A 69 -0.99 12.58 -10.10
N ALA A 70 -1.14 12.28 -8.82
CA ALA A 70 -2.39 12.40 -8.09
C ALA A 70 -2.71 13.88 -7.80
N GLU A 71 -4.00 14.22 -7.78
CA GLU A 71 -4.48 15.54 -7.32
C GLU A 71 -4.21 15.74 -5.84
N LYS A 72 -4.39 14.67 -5.05
CA LYS A 72 -4.07 14.61 -3.63
C LYS A 72 -3.55 13.23 -3.29
N SER A 73 -2.57 13.14 -2.40
CA SER A 73 -2.19 11.84 -1.84
C SER A 73 -1.63 11.94 -0.43
N ALA A 74 -1.71 10.83 0.30
CA ALA A 74 -1.04 10.69 1.58
C ALA A 74 -0.82 9.22 1.93
N TYR A 75 0.20 8.99 2.74
CA TYR A 75 0.45 7.71 3.39
C TYR A 75 0.32 7.88 4.90
N ALA A 76 -0.49 7.05 5.53
CA ALA A 76 -0.62 7.00 6.97
C ALA A 76 -0.20 5.62 7.47
N LYS A 77 0.66 5.57 8.49
CA LYS A 77 1.26 4.33 9.01
C LYS A 77 1.01 4.15 10.51
N PHE A 78 0.47 3.00 10.89
CA PHE A 78 0.53 2.50 12.27
C PHE A 78 1.76 1.60 12.41
N LEU A 79 2.64 1.99 13.32
CA LEU A 79 3.96 1.38 13.48
C LEU A 79 3.90 0.22 14.47
N GLN A 80 4.56 -0.88 14.13
CA GLN A 80 4.97 -1.85 15.15
C GLN A 80 6.04 -1.17 16.04
N PRO A 81 5.88 -1.09 17.37
CA PRO A 81 6.75 -0.27 18.22
C PRO A 81 8.24 -0.62 18.20
N ALA A 82 8.56 -1.92 18.20
CA ALA A 82 9.92 -2.45 18.21
C ALA A 82 10.60 -2.35 16.83
N SER A 83 9.94 -2.82 15.78
CA SER A 83 10.53 -2.90 14.44
C SER A 83 10.36 -1.63 13.60
N ARG A 84 9.37 -0.80 13.95
CA ARG A 84 8.93 0.37 13.18
C ARG A 84 8.48 0.07 11.75
N PHE A 85 8.23 -1.21 11.42
CA PHE A 85 7.52 -1.60 10.19
C PHE A 85 6.03 -1.23 10.29
N ALA A 86 5.33 -1.28 9.16
CA ALA A 86 3.88 -1.09 9.18
C ALA A 86 3.26 -2.30 9.84
N LEU A 87 2.60 -2.13 10.98
CA LEU A 87 1.60 -3.11 11.40
C LEU A 87 0.38 -2.98 10.49
N THR A 88 0.03 -1.74 10.13
CA THR A 88 -0.90 -1.43 9.03
C THR A 88 -0.53 -0.08 8.46
N GLY A 89 -0.38 0.01 7.15
CA GLY A 89 -0.14 1.24 6.40
C GLY A 89 -1.19 1.40 5.31
N VAL A 90 -1.63 2.63 5.08
CA VAL A 90 -2.59 2.93 4.01
C VAL A 90 -2.09 4.11 3.19
N PHE A 91 -2.01 3.92 1.88
CA PHE A 91 -1.78 4.97 0.90
C PHE A 91 -3.10 5.31 0.21
N VAL A 92 -3.44 6.59 0.17
CA VAL A 92 -4.61 7.10 -0.56
C VAL A 92 -4.12 8.03 -1.68
N ALA A 93 -4.64 7.85 -2.88
CA ALA A 93 -4.41 8.73 -4.02
C ALA A 93 -5.74 9.12 -4.66
N LYS A 94 -5.94 10.42 -4.89
CA LYS A 94 -7.10 10.97 -5.59
C LYS A 94 -6.70 11.40 -7.00
N TYR A 95 -7.50 11.00 -7.98
CA TYR A 95 -7.44 11.43 -9.37
C TYR A 95 -8.81 11.94 -9.81
N ALA A 96 -8.87 12.60 -10.97
CA ALA A 96 -10.14 12.99 -11.58
C ALA A 96 -11.03 11.77 -11.91
N SER A 97 -10.42 10.61 -12.17
CA SER A 97 -11.12 9.35 -12.46
C SER A 97 -11.57 8.57 -11.22
N GLY A 98 -11.21 9.01 -10.01
CA GLY A 98 -11.56 8.33 -8.76
C GLY A 98 -10.41 8.26 -7.76
N VAL A 99 -10.62 7.46 -6.72
CA VAL A 99 -9.70 7.30 -5.59
C VAL A 99 -9.16 5.89 -5.54
N ARG A 100 -7.90 5.75 -5.13
CA ARG A 100 -7.25 4.47 -4.87
C ARG A 100 -6.83 4.40 -3.40
N VAL A 101 -7.02 3.23 -2.78
CA VAL A 101 -6.72 2.97 -1.37
C VAL A 101 -5.92 1.67 -1.29
N ALA A 102 -4.61 1.76 -1.10
CA ALA A 102 -3.73 0.59 -1.02
C ALA A 102 -3.22 0.38 0.40
N VAL A 103 -3.21 -0.88 0.84
CA VAL A 103 -2.96 -1.29 2.23
C VAL A 103 -1.71 -2.17 2.29
N THR A 104 -0.82 -1.92 3.27
CA THR A 104 0.35 -2.76 3.58
C THR A 104 0.40 -3.15 5.05
N GLY A 105 1.17 -4.19 5.35
CA GLY A 105 1.43 -4.72 6.68
C GLY A 105 0.29 -5.54 7.27
N ALA A 106 -0.90 -5.52 6.66
CA ALA A 106 -2.11 -6.10 7.24
C ALA A 106 -2.36 -7.57 6.81
N SER A 107 -2.08 -7.92 5.55
CA SER A 107 -2.60 -9.12 4.92
C SER A 107 -1.54 -10.16 4.52
N GLU A 108 -1.94 -11.43 4.55
CA GLU A 108 -1.19 -12.59 4.10
C GLU A 108 -1.02 -12.63 2.57
N ILE A 109 -1.90 -11.95 1.82
CA ILE A 109 -1.78 -11.79 0.37
C ILE A 109 -0.85 -10.63 -0.04
N GLY A 110 -0.23 -9.95 0.93
CA GLY A 110 0.68 -8.84 0.68
C GLY A 110 -0.02 -7.48 0.60
N VAL A 111 0.47 -6.60 -0.28
CA VAL A 111 -0.17 -5.31 -0.54
C VAL A 111 -1.45 -5.52 -1.35
N PHE A 112 -2.54 -4.85 -0.98
CA PHE A 112 -3.81 -4.97 -1.69
C PHE A 112 -4.57 -3.64 -1.75
N ARG A 113 -5.62 -3.58 -2.57
CA ARG A 113 -6.52 -2.42 -2.67
C ARG A 113 -7.82 -2.67 -1.91
N TRP A 114 -8.29 -1.66 -1.16
CA TRP A 114 -9.58 -1.72 -0.48
C TRP A 114 -10.66 -1.04 -1.33
N THR A 115 -11.27 -1.82 -2.23
CA THR A 115 -12.15 -1.33 -3.31
C THR A 115 -13.46 -0.70 -2.80
N GLU A 116 -14.00 -1.17 -1.67
CA GLU A 116 -15.20 -0.55 -1.07
C GLU A 116 -14.92 0.87 -0.60
N ALA A 117 -13.75 1.10 0.01
CA ALA A 117 -13.33 2.45 0.41
C ALA A 117 -13.01 3.34 -0.81
N GLU A 118 -12.44 2.77 -1.88
CA GLU A 118 -12.22 3.49 -3.14
C GLU A 118 -13.54 3.99 -3.74
N ALA A 119 -14.57 3.14 -3.77
CA ALA A 119 -15.89 3.50 -4.28
C ALA A 119 -16.52 4.64 -3.48
N ALA A 120 -16.51 4.55 -2.14
CA ALA A 120 -17.06 5.59 -1.28
C ALA A 120 -16.30 6.92 -1.39
N LEU A 121 -14.96 6.87 -1.35
CA LEU A 121 -14.12 8.07 -1.44
C LEU A 121 -14.15 8.73 -2.82
N SER A 122 -14.46 7.97 -3.87
CA SER A 122 -14.65 8.52 -5.22
C SER A 122 -15.95 9.32 -5.35
N GLN A 123 -16.99 8.99 -4.56
CA GLN A 123 -18.21 9.78 -4.49
C GLN A 123 -18.00 11.04 -3.64
N GLU A 124 -17.36 10.89 -2.49
CA GLU A 124 -17.02 11.99 -1.59
C GLU A 124 -15.65 11.77 -0.96
N PHE A 125 -14.68 12.62 -1.28
CA PHE A 125 -13.34 12.52 -0.71
C PHE A 125 -13.30 13.12 0.72
N SER A 126 -13.91 12.42 1.66
CA SER A 126 -13.99 12.79 3.08
C SER A 126 -13.67 11.58 3.97
N ALA A 127 -13.18 11.82 5.19
CA ALA A 127 -12.96 10.74 6.15
C ALA A 127 -14.28 10.07 6.59
N ASP A 128 -15.39 10.81 6.51
CA ASP A 128 -16.72 10.35 6.89
C ASP A 128 -17.36 9.45 5.83
N ALA A 129 -16.93 9.55 4.56
CA ALA A 129 -17.43 8.70 3.47
C ALA A 129 -17.23 7.20 3.72
N ILE A 130 -16.24 6.83 4.55
CA ILE A 130 -15.99 5.43 4.93
C ILE A 130 -16.51 5.08 6.33
N SER A 131 -17.32 5.95 6.95
CA SER A 131 -17.96 5.68 8.23
C SER A 131 -18.97 4.53 8.08
N GLY A 132 -18.69 3.41 8.75
CA GLY A 132 -19.50 2.20 8.67
C GLY A 132 -18.95 1.13 7.73
N LEU A 133 -17.93 1.44 6.92
CA LEU A 133 -17.21 0.43 6.16
C LEU A 133 -16.19 -0.29 7.05
N THR A 134 -16.13 -1.60 6.89
CA THR A 134 -15.14 -2.46 7.55
C THR A 134 -14.40 -3.24 6.47
N CYS A 135 -13.08 -3.18 6.48
CA CYS A 135 -12.26 -4.06 5.64
C CYS A 135 -12.46 -5.50 6.12
N SER A 136 -12.54 -6.48 5.22
CA SER A 136 -12.62 -7.88 5.65
C SER A 136 -11.40 -8.24 6.50
N SER A 137 -11.62 -9.06 7.54
CA SER A 137 -10.55 -9.69 8.32
C SER A 137 -10.02 -10.97 7.68
N ASP A 138 -10.67 -11.44 6.61
CA ASP A 138 -10.21 -12.61 5.87
C ASP A 138 -8.81 -12.35 5.31
N GLU A 139 -7.94 -13.36 5.38
CA GLU A 139 -6.56 -13.29 4.88
C GLU A 139 -5.71 -12.18 5.55
N MET A 140 -6.12 -11.67 6.71
CA MET A 140 -5.29 -10.79 7.53
C MET A 140 -4.32 -11.61 8.37
N ILE A 141 -3.11 -11.09 8.55
CA ILE A 141 -2.05 -11.74 9.33
C ILE A 141 -2.49 -11.86 10.80
N SER A 142 -2.47 -13.08 11.33
CA SER A 142 -2.62 -13.34 12.76
C SER A 142 -1.27 -13.65 13.40
N ASP A 143 -0.78 -12.79 14.28
CA ASP A 143 0.49 -12.99 14.98
C ASP A 143 0.46 -12.39 16.40
N LEU A 144 1.61 -12.43 17.09
CA LEU A 144 1.77 -11.85 18.43
C LEU A 144 1.49 -10.34 18.47
N HIS A 145 1.48 -9.65 17.33
CA HIS A 145 1.37 -8.20 17.23
C HIS A 145 -0.06 -7.72 16.91
N GLY A 146 -0.95 -8.62 16.51
CA GLY A 146 -2.35 -8.28 16.27
C GLY A 146 -3.16 -9.44 15.71
N THR A 147 -4.45 -9.42 16.00
CA THR A 147 -5.42 -10.34 15.39
C THR A 147 -5.84 -9.84 14.00
N PRO A 148 -6.40 -10.72 13.16
CA PRO A 148 -7.00 -10.35 11.87
C PRO A 148 -7.98 -9.16 11.98
N GLU A 149 -8.87 -9.18 12.97
CA GLU A 149 -9.89 -8.15 13.19
C GLU A 149 -9.25 -6.82 13.61
N TYR A 150 -8.18 -6.88 14.40
CA TYR A 150 -7.45 -5.69 14.80
C TYR A 150 -6.79 -5.01 13.59
N ARG A 151 -6.19 -5.78 12.69
CA ARG A 151 -5.60 -5.24 11.44
C ARG A 151 -6.66 -4.68 10.52
N ALA A 152 -7.76 -5.41 10.30
CA ALA A 152 -8.91 -4.93 9.54
C ALA A 152 -9.48 -3.61 10.08
N HIS A 153 -9.60 -3.50 11.41
CA HIS A 153 -9.99 -2.25 12.06
C HIS A 153 -8.99 -1.11 11.80
N LEU A 154 -7.68 -1.40 11.92
CA LEU A 154 -6.63 -0.43 11.65
C LEU A 154 -6.64 0.06 10.19
N VAL A 155 -7.02 -0.77 9.21
CA VAL A 155 -7.17 -0.32 7.81
C VAL A 155 -8.13 0.86 7.73
N GLY A 156 -9.31 0.76 8.36
CA GLY A 156 -10.28 1.85 8.42
C GLY A 156 -9.74 3.11 9.11
N VAL A 157 -9.08 2.95 10.26
CA VAL A 157 -8.48 4.07 11.01
C VAL A 157 -7.40 4.78 10.19
N MET A 158 -6.50 4.02 9.57
CA MET A 158 -5.39 4.55 8.80
C MET A 158 -5.85 5.17 7.49
N THR A 159 -6.90 4.64 6.85
CA THR A 159 -7.55 5.27 5.69
C THR A 159 -8.10 6.64 6.04
N ARG A 160 -8.85 6.79 7.14
CA ARG A 160 -9.36 8.11 7.59
C ARG A 160 -8.22 9.11 7.83
N ARG A 161 -7.14 8.67 8.47
CA ARG A 161 -5.94 9.51 8.70
C ARG A 161 -5.26 9.92 7.40
N ALA A 162 -5.15 9.00 6.44
CA ALA A 162 -4.57 9.30 5.13
C ALA A 162 -5.44 10.32 4.38
N VAL A 163 -6.76 10.15 4.33
CA VAL A 163 -7.68 11.10 3.68
C VAL A 163 -7.57 12.50 4.30
N ALA A 164 -7.53 12.60 5.64
CA ALA A 164 -7.38 13.89 6.32
C ALA A 164 -6.03 14.57 6.08
N ALA A 165 -4.97 13.79 5.84
CA ALA A 165 -3.62 14.28 5.59
C ALA A 165 -3.30 14.55 4.11
N ALA A 166 -4.17 14.09 3.18
CA ALA A 166 -3.93 14.15 1.75
C ALA A 166 -3.86 15.60 1.24
N LYS A 167 -2.77 15.90 0.54
CA LYS A 167 -2.48 17.21 -0.05
C LYS A 167 -2.10 17.06 -1.50
#